data_AF-A0A101E5N8-F1
#
_entry.id   AF-A0A101E5N8-F1
#
_cell.length_a   1.000
_cell.length_b   1.000
_cell.length_c   1.000
_cell.angle_alpha   90.00
_cell.angle_beta   90.00
_cell.angle_gamma   90.00
#
_symmetry.space_group_name_H-M   'P 1'
#
loop_
_entity.id
_entity.type
_entity.pdbx_description
1 polymer ?
#
loop_
_entity_poly.entity_id
_entity_poly.type
_entity_poly.pdbx_seq_one_letter_code
_entity_poly.pdbx_strand_id
1 'polypeptide(L)' 'MKETLLALVTGMAVGLIFSFFRLPIPAPSVLPGIAGVIGIYLGGRLMEYIIKLIGR' A
#
# COMPACT_ATOMS: atom_id res chain seq x y z
N MET A 1 -9.06 11.29 4.84
CA MET A 1 -9.05 11.70 3.40
C MET A 1 -7.86 12.60 3.09
N LYS A 2 -7.56 13.57 3.97
CA LYS A 2 -6.35 14.40 3.85
C LYS A 2 -5.08 13.55 3.88
N GLU A 3 -5.04 12.54 4.75
CA GLU A 3 -3.86 11.66 4.90
C GLU A 3 -3.60 10.80 3.65
N THR A 4 -4.65 10.31 2.99
CA THR A 4 -4.52 9.53 1.75
C THR A 4 -3.93 10.38 0.62
N LEU A 5 -4.40 11.63 0.48
CA LEU A 5 -3.87 12.56 -0.51
C LEU A 5 -2.41 12.93 -0.20
N LEU A 6 -2.10 13.22 1.07
CA LEU A 6 -0.74 13.48 1.54
C LEU A 6 0.19 12.29 1.29
N ALA A 7 -0.26 11.06 1.54
CA ALA A 7 0.51 9.85 1.28
C ALA A 7 0.79 9.65 -0.23
N LEU A 8 -0.20 9.91 -1.09
CA LEU A 8 -0.03 9.86 -2.54
C LEU A 8 0.98 10.91 -3.03
N VAL A 9 0.83 12.16 -2.60
CA VAL A 9 1.75 13.26 -2.96
C VAL A 9 3.16 12.97 -2.45
N THR A 10 3.29 12.47 -1.22
CA THR A 10 4.57 12.11 -0.63
C THR A 10 5.23 10.96 -1.39
N GLY A 11 4.47 9.90 -1.71
CA GLY A 11 4.97 8.77 -2.50
C GLY A 11 5.42 9.20 -3.90
N MET A 12 4.66 10.08 -4.57
CA MET A 12 5.05 10.66 -5.85
C MET A 12 6.31 11.51 -5.75
N ALA A 13 6.39 12.41 -4.78
CA ALA A 13 7.56 13.26 -4.58
C ALA A 13 8.83 12.45 -4.29
N VAL A 14 8.75 11.44 -3.41
CA VAL A 14 9.86 10.53 -3.12
C VAL A 14 10.26 9.75 -4.37
N GLY A 15 9.31 9.19 -5.11
CA GLY A 15 9.58 8.47 -6.36
C GLY A 15 10.28 9.35 -7.40
N LEU A 16 9.83 10.59 -7.58
CA LEU A 16 10.42 11.55 -8.50
C LEU A 16 11.85 11.94 -8.10
N ILE A 17 12.08 12.26 -6.82
CA ILE A 17 13.41 12.62 -6.31
C ILE A 17 14.39 11.46 -6.51
N PHE A 18 14.01 10.25 -6.08
CA PHE A 18 14.90 9.09 -6.18
C PHE A 18 15.18 8.69 -7.64
N SER A 19 14.17 8.76 -8.51
CA SER A 19 14.35 8.54 -9.95
C SER A 19 15.25 9.60 -10.59
N PHE A 20 15.06 10.88 -10.22
CA PHE A 20 15.87 12.00 -10.73
C PHE A 20 17.35 11.85 -10.36
N PHE A 21 17.65 11.49 -9.11
CA PHE A 21 19.02 11.25 -8.64
C PHE A 21 19.56 9.84 -8.97
N ARG A 22 18.77 9.00 -9.67
CA ARG A 22 19.09 7.59 -9.96
C ARG A 22 19.45 6.77 -8.71
N LEU A 23 18.86 7.14 -7.57
CA LEU A 23 19.03 6.43 -6.32
C LEU A 23 18.15 5.17 -6.30
N PRO A 24 18.58 4.09 -5.64
CA PRO A 24 17.74 2.92 -5.44
C PRO A 24 16.46 3.34 -4.70
N ILE A 25 15.30 3.01 -5.26
CA ILE A 25 14.00 3.39 -4.70
C ILE A 25 13.80 2.64 -3.36
N PRO A 26 13.42 3.33 -2.26
CA PRO A 26 13.25 2.72 -0.93
C PRO A 26 11.90 2.01 -0.78
N ALA A 27 10.95 2.25 -1.69
CA ALA A 27 9.68 1.54 -1.77
C ALA A 27 9.90 0.08 -2.19
N PRO A 28 8.96 -0.85 -1.89
CA PRO A 28 9.02 -2.22 -2.38
C PRO A 28 9.17 -2.18 -3.90
N SER A 29 10.39 -2.42 -4.37
CA SER A 29 10.78 -2.18 -5.76
C SER A 29 10.28 -3.28 -6.70
N VAL A 30 9.52 -4.24 -6.15
CA VAL A 30 9.07 -5.45 -6.83
C VAL A 30 7.55 -5.56 -6.74
N LEU A 31 6.90 -5.81 -7.87
CA LEU A 31 5.45 -6.08 -7.98
C LEU A 31 4.93 -7.07 -6.92
N PRO A 32 5.66 -8.15 -6.56
CA PRO A 32 5.30 -9.05 -5.45
C PRO A 32 5.06 -8.35 -4.11
N GLY A 33 5.85 -7.32 -3.76
CA GLY A 33 5.72 -6.63 -2.48
C GLY A 33 4.41 -5.84 -2.40
N ILE A 34 4.04 -5.16 -3.48
CA ILE A 34 2.77 -4.43 -3.59
C ILE A 34 1.59 -5.40 -3.55
N ALA A 35 1.67 -6.50 -4.29
CA ALA A 35 0.65 -7.56 -4.30
C ALA A 35 0.46 -8.17 -2.89
N GLY A 36 1.54 -8.37 -2.13
CA GLY A 36 1.50 -8.83 -0.75
C GLY A 36 0.75 -7.88 0.18
N VAL A 37 1.01 -6.57 0.11
CA VAL A 37 0.31 -5.55 0.92
C VAL A 37 -1.19 -5.53 0.60
N ILE A 38 -1.55 -5.61 -0.70
CA ILE A 38 -2.96 -5.70 -1.12
C ILE A 38 -3.59 -6.99 -0.56
N GLY A 39 -2.90 -8.13 -0.65
CA GLY A 39 -3.36 -9.41 -0.13
C GLY A 39 -3.61 -9.39 1.38
N ILE A 40 -2.73 -8.74 2.15
CA ILE A 40 -2.90 -8.56 3.61
C ILE A 40 -4.17 -7.75 3.91
N TYR A 41 -4.36 -6.62 3.23
CA TYR A 41 -5.55 -5.78 3.41
C TYR A 41 -6.84 -6.54 3.07
N LEU A 42 -6.87 -7.20 1.91
CA LEU A 42 -8.03 -7.97 1.46
C LEU A 42 -8.32 -9.16 2.39
N GLY A 43 -7.28 -9.86 2.86
CA GLY A 43 -7.42 -10.96 3.81
C GLY A 43 -8.02 -10.50 5.14
N GLY A 44 -7.54 -9.39 5.69
CA GLY A 44 -8.13 -8.79 6.89
C GLY A 44 -9.60 -8.42 6.69
N ARG A 45 -9.92 -7.77 5.56
CA ARG A 45 -11.31 -7.41 5.23
C ARG A 45 -12.22 -8.62 5.05
N LEU A 46 -11.71 -9.67 4.41
CA LEU A 46 -12.44 -10.93 4.25
C LEU A 46 -12.74 -11.56 5.60
N MET A 47 -11.76 -11.55 6.53
CA MET A 47 -11.98 -12.05 7.88
C MET A 47 -13.04 -11.26 8.65
N GLU A 48 -13.07 -9.92 8.51
CA GLU A 48 -14.15 -9.10 9.08
C GLU A 48 -15.53 -9.53 8.58
N TYR A 49 -15.66 -9.84 7.28
CA TYR A 49 -16.92 -10.33 6.72
C TYR A 49 -17.29 -11.72 7.24
N ILE A 50 -16.32 -12.63 7.35
CA ILE A 50 -16.53 -13.97 7.89
C ILE A 50 -17.00 -13.89 9.34
N ILE A 51 -16.35 -13.08 10.18
CA ILE A 51 -16.73 -12.89 11.58
C ILE A 51 -18.15 -12.31 11.67
N LYS A 52 -18.52 -11.34 10.83
CA LYS A 52 -19.89 -10.80 10.78
C LYS A 52 -20.94 -11.83 10.32
N LEU A 53 -20.55 -12.78 9.48
CA LEU A 53 -21.43 -13.84 9.00
C LEU A 53 -21.65 -14.92 10.06
N ILE A 54 -20.62 -15.24 10.85
CA ILE A 54 -20.64 -16.25 11.92
C ILE A 54 -21.22 -15.70 13.23
N GLY A 55 -20.94 -14.42 13.53
CA GLY A 55 -21.42 -13.72 14.73
C GLY A 55 -22.81 -13.08 14.57
N ARG A 56 -23.52 -13.44 13.50
CA ARG A 56 -24.97 -13.31 13.38
C ARG A 56 -25.62 -14.64 13.71
#